data_AF-A0A920IPI2-F1
#
_entry.id   AF-A0A920IPI2-F1
#
_cell.length_a   1.000
_cell.length_b   1.000
_cell.length_c   1.000
_cell.angle_alpha   90.00
_cell.angle_beta   90.00
_cell.angle_gamma   90.00
#
_symmetry.space_group_name_H-M   'P 1'
#
loop_
_entity.id
_entity.type
_entity.pdbx_description
1 polymer ?
#
loop_
_entity_poly.entity_id
_entity_poly.type
_entity_poly.pdbx_seq_one_letter_code
_entity_poly.pdbx_strand_id
1 'polypeptide(L)'
;MIDPWKIIKQLESDNSRLFKEDVIKQHLHDSTFQEGLAMCLDALVTFGVKQVPESNQNGKGLDWKTFKEGANLLIERERTGHAARDLILDLMHAAKMNQWNDWYRRILIKDLRCGVSEKTVNNVAKKMNLDYSVPVFSCMLAHDGAKHPKKIKGNCLVEYKYDGVRVIAIVKKNKATLYSRNGKVFNNFPHIEEALSKSEFNNLVLDGEIMSDDFQALMKQVYRKSGAETDDAYLALFDLLPLDEFNNGKSKLNTLERKKQLDKLSESFQSCIKLVDYVILNFDDESGNDTFTKMNKEALDKGYEGLMIKPSENYYESKRSHAWLKIKPFIEVTLKIISIQEGTGKHAGKLGAFQVEGTDDGKFFH
;
A
#
# COMPACT_ATOMS: atom_id res chain seq x y z
N MET A 1 4.01 -35.12 -9.01
CA MET A 1 3.92 -33.66 -8.83
C MET A 1 3.08 -33.14 -9.98
N ILE A 2 1.94 -32.48 -9.72
CA ILE A 2 1.10 -31.92 -10.77
C ILE A 2 1.73 -30.61 -11.25
N ASP A 3 1.70 -30.41 -12.57
CA ASP A 3 2.19 -29.18 -13.18
C ASP A 3 1.42 -27.94 -12.70
N PRO A 4 2.06 -26.84 -12.26
CA PRO A 4 1.38 -25.66 -11.73
C PRO A 4 0.32 -25.06 -12.65
N TRP A 5 0.53 -25.06 -13.97
CA TRP A 5 -0.45 -24.56 -14.93
C TRP A 5 -1.77 -25.36 -14.93
N LYS A 6 -1.73 -26.67 -14.61
CA LYS A 6 -2.95 -27.48 -14.46
C LYS A 6 -3.73 -27.09 -13.20
N ILE A 7 -3.02 -26.79 -12.12
CA ILE A 7 -3.61 -26.30 -10.86
C ILE A 7 -4.33 -24.96 -11.11
N ILE A 8 -3.69 -24.04 -11.85
CA ILE A 8 -4.32 -22.77 -12.20
C ILE A 8 -5.59 -22.96 -13.03
N LYS A 9 -5.58 -23.84 -14.04
CA LYS A 9 -6.79 -24.15 -14.81
C LYS A 9 -7.89 -24.77 -13.96
N GLN A 10 -7.56 -25.62 -12.99
CA GLN A 10 -8.52 -26.16 -12.04
C GLN A 10 -9.11 -25.05 -11.15
N LEU A 11 -8.30 -24.13 -10.63
CA LEU A 11 -8.78 -22.99 -9.85
C LEU A 11 -9.68 -22.04 -10.67
N GLU A 12 -9.44 -21.93 -11.98
CA GLU A 12 -10.23 -21.12 -12.91
C GLU A 12 -11.60 -21.74 -13.23
N SER A 13 -11.76 -23.07 -13.09
CA SER A 13 -12.99 -23.76 -13.49
C SER A 13 -14.17 -23.57 -12.54
N ASP A 14 -13.94 -23.01 -11.34
CA ASP A 14 -14.99 -22.82 -10.34
C ASP A 14 -14.78 -21.47 -9.63
N ASN A 15 -15.88 -20.77 -9.30
CA ASN A 15 -15.85 -19.50 -8.58
C ASN A 15 -16.01 -19.64 -7.06
N SER A 16 -16.32 -20.84 -6.56
CA SER A 16 -16.49 -21.15 -5.15
C SER A 16 -15.20 -20.96 -4.37
N ARG A 17 -15.25 -20.13 -3.32
CA ARG A 17 -14.13 -19.94 -2.40
C ARG A 17 -13.68 -21.25 -1.75
N LEU A 18 -14.63 -22.10 -1.33
CA LEU A 18 -14.33 -23.36 -0.66
C LEU A 18 -13.63 -24.34 -1.61
N PHE A 19 -14.06 -24.39 -2.87
CA PHE A 19 -13.39 -25.20 -3.89
C PHE A 19 -11.94 -24.74 -4.09
N LYS A 20 -11.72 -23.43 -4.23
CA LYS A 20 -10.35 -22.87 -4.40
C LYS A 20 -9.46 -23.14 -3.19
N GLU A 21 -9.99 -22.99 -1.98
CA GLU A 21 -9.27 -23.32 -0.76
C GLU A 21 -8.86 -24.81 -0.74
N ASP A 22 -9.72 -25.72 -1.18
CA ASP A 22 -9.43 -27.15 -1.25
C ASP A 22 -8.36 -27.50 -2.29
N VAL A 23 -8.47 -26.96 -3.51
CA VAL A 23 -7.46 -27.15 -4.56
C VAL A 23 -6.10 -26.61 -4.13
N ILE A 24 -6.04 -25.43 -3.51
CA ILE A 24 -4.78 -24.91 -2.95
C ILE A 24 -4.27 -25.86 -1.87
N LYS A 25 -5.12 -26.33 -0.95
CA LYS A 25 -4.75 -27.23 0.14
C LYS A 25 -4.09 -28.53 -0.37
N GLN A 26 -4.59 -29.08 -1.49
CA GLN A 26 -4.03 -30.29 -2.09
C GLN A 26 -2.60 -30.10 -2.64
N HIS A 27 -2.20 -28.87 -2.96
CA HIS A 27 -0.94 -28.60 -3.67
C HIS A 27 0.03 -27.68 -2.94
N LEU A 28 -0.37 -27.04 -1.84
CA LEU A 28 0.45 -26.03 -1.16
C LEU A 28 1.70 -26.62 -0.46
N HIS A 29 1.85 -27.93 -0.38
CA HIS A 29 3.10 -28.56 0.08
C HIS A 29 4.24 -28.47 -0.95
N ASP A 30 3.94 -28.18 -2.21
CA ASP A 30 4.91 -28.09 -3.28
C ASP A 30 5.69 -26.77 -3.23
N SER A 31 7.01 -26.84 -3.07
CA SER A 31 7.86 -25.65 -2.93
C SER A 31 7.89 -24.80 -4.20
N THR A 32 7.84 -25.42 -5.38
CA THR A 32 7.80 -24.67 -6.66
C THR A 32 6.50 -23.87 -6.79
N PHE A 33 5.37 -24.47 -6.39
CA PHE A 33 4.09 -23.79 -6.37
C PHE A 33 4.07 -22.67 -5.33
N GLN A 34 4.60 -22.91 -4.13
CA GLN A 34 4.79 -21.87 -3.10
C GLN A 34 5.60 -20.69 -3.62
N GLU A 35 6.76 -20.94 -4.23
CA GLU A 35 7.62 -19.88 -4.78
C GLU A 35 6.91 -19.08 -5.88
N GLY A 36 6.20 -19.74 -6.80
CA GLY A 36 5.44 -19.06 -7.85
C GLY A 36 4.25 -18.26 -7.32
N LEU A 37 3.54 -18.78 -6.30
CA LEU A 37 2.48 -18.04 -5.62
C LEU A 37 3.05 -16.79 -4.93
N ALA A 38 4.15 -16.91 -4.18
CA ALA A 38 4.81 -15.78 -3.54
C ALA A 38 5.28 -14.76 -4.58
N MET A 39 5.97 -15.20 -5.65
CA MET A 39 6.40 -14.32 -6.74
C MET A 39 5.24 -13.62 -7.45
N CYS A 40 4.05 -14.21 -7.52
CA CYS A 40 2.89 -13.59 -8.17
C CYS A 40 2.07 -12.72 -7.22
N LEU A 41 1.95 -13.07 -5.95
CA LEU A 41 0.98 -12.48 -5.02
C LEU A 41 1.61 -11.50 -4.01
N ASP A 42 2.91 -11.59 -3.77
CA ASP A 42 3.64 -10.60 -2.97
C ASP A 42 3.69 -9.27 -3.73
N ALA A 43 3.15 -8.21 -3.12
CA ALA A 43 3.12 -6.88 -3.74
C ALA A 43 4.50 -6.20 -3.75
N LEU A 44 5.44 -6.63 -2.91
CA LEU A 44 6.81 -6.12 -2.89
C LEU A 44 7.64 -6.66 -4.05
N VAL A 45 7.27 -7.82 -4.60
CA VAL A 45 7.89 -8.38 -5.80
C VAL A 45 7.36 -7.66 -7.02
N THR A 46 8.21 -6.88 -7.70
CA THR A 46 7.87 -6.19 -8.95
C THR A 46 8.85 -6.57 -10.05
N PHE A 47 8.36 -6.83 -11.26
CA PHE A 47 9.20 -7.21 -12.41
C PHE A 47 9.60 -6.03 -13.29
N GLY A 48 9.03 -4.84 -13.05
CA GLY A 48 9.39 -3.66 -13.80
C GLY A 48 8.96 -3.65 -15.27
N VAL A 49 8.06 -4.54 -15.68
CA VAL A 49 7.60 -4.70 -17.06
C VAL A 49 6.10 -4.40 -17.17
N LYS A 50 5.71 -3.74 -18.27
CA LYS A 50 4.30 -3.36 -18.53
C LYS A 50 3.58 -4.32 -19.46
N GLN A 51 4.30 -4.97 -20.36
CA GLN A 51 3.72 -5.86 -21.37
C GLN A 51 4.43 -7.22 -21.34
N VAL A 52 3.65 -8.27 -21.17
CA VAL A 52 4.11 -9.66 -21.23
C VAL A 52 3.22 -10.39 -22.24
N PRO A 53 3.73 -10.75 -23.43
CA PRO A 53 2.94 -11.33 -24.51
C PRO A 53 2.45 -12.75 -24.17
N GLU A 54 1.36 -13.16 -24.79
CA GLU A 54 0.93 -14.57 -24.80
C GLU A 54 1.70 -15.33 -25.87
N SER A 55 1.96 -16.61 -25.61
CA SER A 55 2.54 -17.50 -26.61
C SER A 55 1.44 -18.15 -27.43
N ASN A 56 1.67 -18.25 -28.74
CA ASN A 56 0.84 -18.99 -29.69
C ASN A 56 1.51 -20.26 -30.21
N GLN A 57 2.71 -20.59 -29.71
CA GLN A 57 3.53 -21.71 -30.18
C GLN A 57 4.07 -22.51 -29.00
N ASN A 58 4.37 -23.79 -29.24
CA ASN A 58 5.02 -24.64 -28.24
C ASN A 58 6.53 -24.61 -28.42
N GLY A 59 7.23 -24.12 -27.40
CA GLY A 59 8.65 -24.37 -27.21
C GLY A 59 8.92 -25.80 -26.72
N LYS A 60 10.20 -26.10 -26.45
CA LYS A 60 10.63 -27.41 -25.93
C LYS A 60 10.14 -27.66 -24.49
N GLY A 61 9.83 -26.60 -23.75
CA GLY A 61 9.55 -26.61 -22.32
C GLY A 61 10.63 -25.85 -21.56
N LEU A 62 10.21 -25.12 -20.52
CA LEU A 62 11.07 -24.31 -19.68
C LEU A 62 10.91 -24.79 -18.24
N ASP A 63 11.96 -25.25 -17.58
CA ASP A 63 11.85 -25.67 -16.19
C ASP A 63 11.69 -24.48 -15.23
N TRP A 64 11.20 -24.75 -14.00
CA TRP A 64 10.99 -23.73 -12.98
C TRP A 64 12.26 -22.97 -12.62
N LYS A 65 13.42 -23.65 -12.53
CA LYS A 65 14.67 -23.03 -12.11
C LYS A 65 15.11 -21.99 -13.14
N THR A 66 15.08 -22.33 -14.43
CA THR A 66 15.43 -21.41 -15.51
C THR A 66 14.48 -20.21 -15.57
N PHE A 67 13.16 -20.42 -15.41
CA PHE A 67 12.20 -19.32 -15.31
C PHE A 67 12.48 -18.43 -14.10
N LYS A 68 12.70 -19.01 -12.92
CA LYS A 68 12.97 -18.31 -11.66
C LYS A 68 14.21 -17.44 -11.76
N GLU A 69 15.28 -17.95 -12.36
CA GLU A 69 16.52 -17.18 -12.60
C GLU A 69 16.24 -15.97 -13.49
N GLY A 70 15.53 -16.15 -14.61
CA GLY A 70 15.12 -15.03 -15.47
C GLY A 70 14.21 -14.02 -14.77
N ALA A 71 13.24 -14.49 -14.00
CA ALA A 71 12.35 -13.65 -13.20
C ALA A 71 13.13 -12.84 -12.15
N ASN A 72 14.14 -13.43 -11.50
CA ASN A 72 15.01 -12.73 -10.55
C ASN A 72 15.82 -11.61 -11.22
N LEU A 73 16.31 -11.79 -12.45
CA LEU A 73 16.98 -10.70 -13.18
C LEU A 73 16.08 -9.48 -13.39
N LEU A 74 14.76 -9.70 -13.55
CA LEU A 74 13.76 -8.64 -13.65
C LEU A 74 13.48 -7.99 -12.29
N ILE A 75 13.29 -8.82 -11.24
CA ILE A 75 13.06 -8.37 -9.86
C ILE A 75 14.21 -7.47 -9.39
N GLU A 76 15.45 -7.91 -9.63
CA GLU A 76 16.66 -7.21 -9.20
C GLU A 76 17.05 -6.06 -10.14
N ARG A 77 16.22 -5.77 -11.16
CA ARG A 77 16.42 -4.71 -12.15
C ARG A 77 17.75 -4.83 -12.91
N GLU A 78 18.34 -6.02 -12.98
CA GLU A 78 19.54 -6.31 -13.79
C GLU A 78 19.24 -6.39 -15.29
N ARG A 79 17.97 -6.58 -15.64
CA ARG A 79 17.43 -6.42 -16.99
C ARG A 79 16.28 -5.43 -16.95
N THR A 80 16.40 -4.36 -17.75
CA THR A 80 15.38 -3.31 -17.89
C THR A 80 15.19 -2.95 -19.36
N GLY A 81 14.13 -2.21 -19.69
CA GLY A 81 13.87 -1.73 -21.05
C GLY A 81 13.81 -2.87 -22.09
N HIS A 82 14.54 -2.72 -23.20
CA HIS A 82 14.61 -3.73 -24.25
C HIS A 82 15.22 -5.05 -23.77
N ALA A 83 16.24 -5.02 -22.92
CA ALA A 83 16.86 -6.24 -22.41
C ALA A 83 15.89 -7.07 -21.55
N ALA A 84 15.00 -6.42 -20.79
CA ALA A 84 13.92 -7.10 -20.07
C ALA A 84 12.89 -7.72 -21.02
N ARG A 85 12.51 -6.98 -22.08
CA ARG A 85 11.58 -7.46 -23.10
C ARG A 85 12.13 -8.69 -23.82
N ASP A 86 13.39 -8.63 -24.25
CA ASP A 86 14.00 -9.70 -25.03
C ASP A 86 14.19 -10.96 -24.17
N LEU A 87 14.58 -10.83 -22.89
CA LEU A 87 14.57 -11.93 -21.92
C LEU A 87 13.17 -12.60 -21.80
N ILE A 88 12.11 -11.80 -21.70
CA ILE A 88 10.74 -12.33 -21.61
C ILE A 88 10.36 -13.11 -22.87
N LEU A 89 10.75 -12.63 -24.05
CA LEU A 89 10.51 -13.32 -25.32
C LEU A 89 11.29 -14.64 -25.38
N ASP A 90 12.53 -14.66 -24.93
CA ASP A 90 13.34 -15.89 -24.90
C ASP A 90 12.72 -16.94 -23.96
N LEU A 91 12.30 -16.54 -22.75
CA LEU A 91 11.59 -17.42 -21.81
C LEU A 91 10.27 -17.93 -22.42
N MET A 92 9.53 -17.05 -23.10
CA MET A 92 8.27 -17.40 -23.78
C MET A 92 8.48 -18.43 -24.88
N HIS A 93 9.48 -18.24 -25.75
CA HIS A 93 9.76 -19.15 -26.86
C HIS A 93 10.32 -20.50 -26.39
N ALA A 94 11.00 -20.54 -25.23
CA ALA A 94 11.47 -21.79 -24.64
C ALA A 94 10.32 -22.61 -24.03
N ALA A 95 9.35 -21.95 -23.38
CA ALA A 95 8.25 -22.58 -22.67
C ALA A 95 7.22 -23.26 -23.59
N LYS A 96 6.52 -24.28 -23.07
CA LYS A 96 5.29 -24.77 -23.71
C LYS A 96 4.19 -23.73 -23.59
N MET A 97 3.24 -23.74 -24.52
CA MET A 97 2.19 -22.71 -24.60
C MET A 97 1.36 -22.62 -23.31
N ASN A 98 0.91 -23.76 -22.76
CA ASN A 98 0.17 -23.83 -21.50
C ASN A 98 1.03 -23.41 -20.30
N GLN A 99 2.27 -23.86 -20.24
CA GLN A 99 3.21 -23.51 -19.20
C GLN A 99 3.48 -21.99 -19.15
N TRP A 100 3.60 -21.34 -20.31
CA TRP A 100 3.74 -19.89 -20.38
C TRP A 100 2.43 -19.18 -20.02
N ASN A 101 1.35 -19.44 -20.77
CA ASN A 101 0.11 -18.66 -20.69
C ASN A 101 -0.64 -18.84 -19.36
N ASP A 102 -0.55 -20.03 -18.75
CA ASP A 102 -1.32 -20.39 -17.55
C ASP A 102 -0.50 -20.38 -16.26
N TRP A 103 0.82 -20.13 -16.33
CA TRP A 103 1.66 -20.03 -15.13
C TRP A 103 2.69 -18.88 -15.21
N TYR A 104 3.72 -19.00 -16.04
CA TYR A 104 4.85 -18.05 -16.04
C TYR A 104 4.46 -16.62 -16.40
N ARG A 105 3.66 -16.44 -17.44
CA ARG A 105 3.13 -15.14 -17.81
C ARG A 105 2.30 -14.53 -16.68
N ARG A 106 1.44 -15.34 -16.04
CA ARG A 106 0.54 -14.92 -14.96
C ARG A 106 1.33 -14.41 -13.75
N ILE A 107 2.46 -15.05 -13.43
CA ILE A 107 3.43 -14.57 -12.44
C ILE A 107 3.97 -13.19 -12.83
N LEU A 108 4.51 -13.05 -14.06
CA LEU A 108 5.14 -11.80 -14.51
C LEU A 108 4.17 -10.61 -14.60
N ILE A 109 2.89 -10.85 -14.90
CA ILE A 109 1.85 -9.80 -14.89
C ILE A 109 1.22 -9.58 -13.51
N LYS A 110 1.64 -10.36 -12.49
CA LYS A 110 1.14 -10.28 -11.10
C LYS A 110 -0.36 -10.57 -10.99
N ASP A 111 -0.87 -11.49 -11.81
CA ASP A 111 -2.28 -11.86 -11.82
C ASP A 111 -2.46 -13.33 -12.23
N LEU A 112 -2.78 -14.18 -11.25
CA LEU A 112 -3.05 -15.61 -11.46
C LEU A 112 -4.32 -15.87 -12.29
N ARG A 113 -5.20 -14.88 -12.45
CA ARG A 113 -6.47 -14.98 -13.22
C ARG A 113 -7.33 -16.19 -12.86
N CYS A 114 -7.30 -16.60 -11.60
CA CYS A 114 -8.08 -17.73 -11.09
C CYS A 114 -8.85 -17.36 -9.81
N GLY A 115 -9.01 -16.08 -9.50
CA GLY A 115 -9.75 -15.60 -8.32
C GLY A 115 -9.14 -16.04 -6.98
N VAL A 116 -7.83 -16.27 -6.95
CA VAL A 116 -7.04 -16.56 -5.74
C VAL A 116 -6.15 -15.36 -5.45
N SER A 117 -6.11 -14.92 -4.20
CA SER A 117 -5.21 -13.88 -3.71
C SER A 117 -4.36 -14.42 -2.56
N GLU A 118 -3.40 -13.62 -2.10
CA GLU A 118 -2.55 -13.88 -0.93
C GLU A 118 -3.37 -14.29 0.30
N LYS A 119 -4.55 -13.69 0.49
CA LYS A 119 -5.47 -14.01 1.60
C LYS A 119 -5.96 -15.46 1.55
N THR A 120 -6.34 -15.95 0.37
CA THR A 120 -6.79 -17.34 0.20
C THR A 120 -5.64 -18.29 0.50
N VAL A 121 -4.45 -18.02 -0.05
CA VAL A 121 -3.25 -18.84 0.16
C VAL A 121 -2.84 -18.88 1.63
N ASN A 122 -2.75 -17.72 2.29
CA ASN A 122 -2.35 -17.62 3.69
C ASN A 122 -3.34 -18.26 4.66
N ASN A 123 -4.64 -18.17 4.36
CA ASN A 123 -5.66 -18.87 5.15
C ASN A 123 -5.49 -20.39 5.06
N VAL A 124 -5.20 -20.92 3.85
CA VAL A 124 -4.97 -22.35 3.65
C VAL A 124 -3.67 -22.79 4.33
N ALA A 125 -2.57 -22.05 4.14
CA ALA A 125 -1.29 -22.34 4.79
C ALA A 125 -1.43 -22.42 6.32
N LYS A 126 -2.15 -21.47 6.92
CA LYS A 126 -2.46 -21.47 8.36
C LYS A 126 -3.29 -22.69 8.77
N LYS A 127 -4.34 -23.04 8.02
CA LYS A 127 -5.16 -24.24 8.29
C LYS A 127 -4.36 -25.54 8.20
N MET A 128 -3.32 -25.57 7.37
CA MET A 128 -2.41 -26.70 7.19
C MET A 128 -1.23 -26.69 8.17
N ASN A 129 -1.08 -25.63 8.99
CA ASN A 129 0.07 -25.41 9.86
C ASN A 129 1.41 -25.47 9.10
N LEU A 130 1.46 -24.90 7.90
CA LEU A 130 2.67 -24.78 7.11
C LEU A 130 3.50 -23.57 7.57
N ASP A 131 4.82 -23.74 7.60
CA ASP A 131 5.77 -22.62 7.72
C ASP A 131 5.94 -21.92 6.36
N TYR A 132 4.83 -21.38 5.86
CA TYR A 132 4.75 -20.69 4.59
C TYR A 132 3.65 -19.64 4.65
N SER A 133 3.94 -18.44 4.14
CA SER A 133 2.94 -17.43 3.85
C SER A 133 3.43 -16.52 2.73
N VAL A 134 2.50 -16.05 1.92
CA VAL A 134 2.74 -14.94 0.99
C VAL A 134 2.75 -13.65 1.82
N PRO A 135 3.82 -12.83 1.75
CA PRO A 135 3.83 -11.54 2.41
C PRO A 135 2.63 -10.68 1.99
N VAL A 136 1.94 -10.10 2.97
CA VAL A 136 0.81 -9.19 2.72
C VAL A 136 1.31 -7.77 2.87
N PHE A 137 1.19 -6.98 1.81
CA PHE A 137 1.45 -5.55 1.92
C PHE A 137 0.35 -4.91 2.77
N SER A 138 0.70 -4.56 3.99
CA SER A 138 -0.19 -3.90 4.92
C SER A 138 0.60 -2.86 5.70
N CYS A 139 -0.02 -1.71 5.94
CA CYS A 139 0.54 -0.65 6.76
C CYS A 139 -0.39 -0.34 7.93
N MET A 140 0.12 0.39 8.93
CA MET A 140 -0.71 0.79 10.06
C MET A 140 -1.80 1.76 9.61
N LEU A 141 -3.00 1.62 10.18
CA LEU A 141 -4.14 2.51 9.88
C LEU A 141 -4.74 3.06 11.18
N ALA A 142 -5.23 4.30 11.11
CA ALA A 142 -5.74 4.98 12.29
C ALA A 142 -7.21 4.67 12.59
N HIS A 143 -7.53 4.52 13.88
CA HIS A 143 -8.91 4.59 14.37
C HIS A 143 -9.41 6.05 14.43
N ASP A 144 -10.72 6.24 14.54
CA ASP A 144 -11.32 7.55 14.81
C ASP A 144 -11.22 7.86 16.31
N GLY A 145 -10.46 8.89 16.68
CA GLY A 145 -10.17 9.20 18.08
C GLY A 145 -11.41 9.60 18.88
N ALA A 146 -12.39 10.25 18.23
CA ALA A 146 -13.65 10.64 18.88
C ALA A 146 -14.45 9.43 19.37
N LYS A 147 -14.29 8.26 18.73
CA LYS A 147 -14.93 7.01 19.13
C LYS A 147 -14.15 6.21 20.18
N HIS A 148 -12.93 6.65 20.50
CA HIS A 148 -12.03 5.95 21.41
C HIS A 148 -11.33 6.89 22.42
N PRO A 149 -12.06 7.77 23.14
CA PRO A 149 -11.45 8.76 24.03
C PRO A 149 -10.59 8.13 25.12
N LYS A 150 -10.97 6.95 25.64
CA LYS A 150 -10.19 6.21 26.66
C LYS A 150 -8.80 5.75 26.19
N LYS A 151 -8.50 5.85 24.90
CA LYS A 151 -7.19 5.52 24.31
C LYS A 151 -6.28 6.75 24.17
N ILE A 152 -6.82 7.95 24.39
CA ILE A 152 -6.08 9.22 24.41
C ILE A 152 -5.84 9.56 25.88
N LYS A 153 -4.68 9.15 26.40
CA LYS A 153 -4.29 9.34 27.81
C LYS A 153 -2.78 9.31 27.94
N GLY A 154 -2.25 9.93 29.00
CA GLY A 154 -0.82 10.09 29.20
C GLY A 154 -0.14 10.82 28.04
N ASN A 155 1.15 10.56 27.86
CA ASN A 155 1.95 11.16 26.80
C ASN A 155 1.56 10.64 25.40
N CYS A 156 1.15 11.56 24.55
CA CYS A 156 0.86 11.30 23.14
C CYS A 156 1.61 12.29 22.25
N LEU A 157 2.09 11.81 21.11
CA LEU A 157 2.55 12.66 20.03
C LEU A 157 1.33 13.16 19.27
N VAL A 158 1.26 14.48 19.07
CA VAL A 158 0.22 15.15 18.28
C VAL A 158 0.86 15.77 17.04
N GLU A 159 0.35 15.39 15.87
CA GLU A 159 0.83 15.82 14.56
C GLU A 159 -0.32 16.42 13.75
N TYR A 160 -0.04 17.33 12.82
CA TYR A 160 -1.04 17.77 11.85
C TYR A 160 -1.42 16.61 10.93
N LYS A 161 -2.73 16.47 10.67
CA LYS A 161 -3.22 15.50 9.70
C LYS A 161 -3.25 16.15 8.32
N TYR A 162 -2.25 15.80 7.53
CA TYR A 162 -2.17 16.17 6.12
C TYR A 162 -3.32 15.54 5.31
N ASP A 163 -3.86 16.30 4.36
CA ASP A 163 -4.87 15.87 3.39
C ASP A 163 -4.16 15.62 2.05
N GLY A 164 -3.57 14.43 1.90
CA GLY A 164 -2.71 14.09 0.77
C GLY A 164 -2.91 12.65 0.31
N VAL A 165 -1.87 12.10 -0.30
CA VAL A 165 -1.85 10.70 -0.71
C VAL A 165 -0.83 9.93 0.11
N ARG A 166 -1.34 9.00 0.93
CA ARG A 166 -0.52 8.09 1.70
C ARG A 166 0.47 7.29 0.85
N VAL A 167 1.75 7.41 1.18
CA VAL A 167 2.87 6.70 0.54
C VAL A 167 3.71 5.95 1.57
N ILE A 168 4.01 4.70 1.21
CA ILE A 168 4.98 3.84 1.86
C ILE A 168 6.18 3.77 0.92
N ALA A 169 7.25 4.48 1.23
CA ALA A 169 8.48 4.45 0.45
C ALA A 169 9.38 3.33 1.00
N ILE A 170 9.70 2.35 0.17
CA ILE A 170 10.57 1.24 0.54
C ILE A 170 11.88 1.40 -0.20
N VAL A 171 12.98 1.46 0.53
CA VAL A 171 14.31 1.58 -0.05
C VAL A 171 15.06 0.26 0.12
N LYS A 172 15.39 -0.38 -0.99
CA LYS A 172 16.13 -1.65 -1.02
C LYS A 172 17.19 -1.56 -2.10
N LYS A 173 18.41 -2.01 -1.81
CA LYS A 173 19.57 -1.88 -2.70
C LYS A 173 19.78 -0.43 -3.17
N ASN A 174 19.63 0.52 -2.24
CA ASN A 174 19.73 1.96 -2.46
C ASN A 174 18.75 2.50 -3.51
N LYS A 175 17.65 1.79 -3.78
CA LYS A 175 16.62 2.22 -4.71
C LYS A 175 15.29 2.32 -3.97
N ALA A 176 14.71 3.51 -4.00
CA ALA A 176 13.38 3.75 -3.48
C ALA A 176 12.32 3.24 -4.47
N THR A 177 11.21 2.73 -3.94
CA THR A 177 9.98 2.49 -4.69
C THR A 177 8.83 2.96 -3.83
N LEU A 178 7.95 3.77 -4.41
CA LEU A 178 6.82 4.38 -3.69
C LEU A 178 5.57 3.52 -3.86
N TYR A 179 4.96 3.13 -2.75
CA TYR A 179 3.74 2.32 -2.74
C TYR A 179 2.60 3.09 -2.10
N SER A 180 1.40 2.96 -2.66
CA SER A 180 0.15 3.28 -1.96
C SER A 180 -0.03 2.39 -0.73
N ARG A 181 -0.95 2.79 0.17
CA ARG A 181 -1.40 1.97 1.31
C ARG A 181 -1.80 0.51 0.99
N ASN A 182 -2.16 0.24 -0.27
CA ASN A 182 -2.60 -1.08 -0.74
C ASN A 182 -1.53 -1.78 -1.61
N GLY A 183 -0.27 -1.32 -1.60
CA GLY A 183 0.82 -1.97 -2.33
C GLY A 183 0.87 -1.68 -3.83
N LYS A 184 0.03 -0.78 -4.36
CA LYS A 184 0.18 -0.30 -5.75
C LYS A 184 1.34 0.67 -5.85
N VAL A 185 2.23 0.46 -6.81
CA VAL A 185 3.39 1.33 -7.08
C VAL A 185 2.95 2.66 -7.71
N PHE A 186 3.48 3.77 -7.21
CA PHE A 186 3.43 5.08 -7.86
C PHE A 186 4.67 5.25 -8.74
N ASN A 187 4.49 5.70 -9.99
CA ASN A 187 5.59 5.93 -10.93
C ASN A 187 5.72 7.42 -11.32
N ASN A 188 4.92 8.29 -10.70
CA ASN A 188 4.76 9.68 -11.10
C ASN A 188 5.48 10.64 -10.15
N PHE A 189 6.44 10.16 -9.33
CA PHE A 189 7.18 11.03 -8.40
C PHE A 189 8.69 10.70 -8.44
N PRO A 190 9.32 10.80 -9.63
CA PRO A 190 10.71 10.37 -9.81
C PRO A 190 11.71 11.17 -8.96
N HIS A 191 11.44 12.46 -8.70
CA HIS A 191 12.29 13.30 -7.86
C HIS A 191 12.29 12.86 -6.38
N ILE A 192 11.14 12.40 -5.87
CA ILE A 192 11.02 11.81 -4.53
C ILE A 192 11.73 10.45 -4.48
N GLU A 193 11.57 9.62 -5.51
CA GLU A 193 12.28 8.34 -5.62
C GLU A 193 13.79 8.54 -5.64
N GLU A 194 14.29 9.48 -6.43
CA GLU A 194 15.71 9.83 -6.51
C GLU A 194 16.23 10.35 -5.17
N ALA A 195 15.47 11.24 -4.51
CA ALA A 195 15.87 11.80 -3.23
C ALA A 195 16.06 10.74 -2.14
N LEU A 196 15.23 9.69 -2.16
CA LEU A 196 15.27 8.56 -1.21
C LEU A 196 16.16 7.39 -1.68
N SER A 197 16.64 7.39 -2.92
CA SER A 197 17.49 6.32 -3.48
C SER A 197 18.95 6.50 -3.05
N LYS A 198 19.19 6.47 -1.74
CA LYS A 198 20.53 6.63 -1.14
C LYS A 198 20.81 5.59 -0.07
N SER A 199 22.09 5.42 0.27
CA SER A 199 22.56 4.41 1.21
C SER A 199 22.03 4.59 2.64
N GLU A 200 21.87 5.83 3.08
CA GLU A 200 21.36 6.17 4.41
C GLU A 200 19.91 5.73 4.63
N PHE A 201 19.13 5.57 3.55
CA PHE A 201 17.74 5.11 3.61
C PHE A 201 17.60 3.60 3.38
N ASN A 202 18.68 2.91 3.04
CA ASN A 202 18.61 1.53 2.59
C ASN A 202 18.11 0.57 3.68
N ASN A 203 17.27 -0.38 3.29
CA ASN A 203 16.54 -1.31 4.18
C ASN A 203 15.58 -0.63 5.16
N LEU A 204 15.11 0.58 4.85
CA LEU A 204 14.06 1.27 5.59
C LEU A 204 12.75 1.31 4.80
N VAL A 205 11.68 1.37 5.57
CA VAL A 205 10.35 1.78 5.13
C VAL A 205 10.07 3.14 5.74
N LEU A 206 9.85 4.13 4.88
CA LEU A 206 9.54 5.50 5.25
C LEU A 206 8.05 5.73 4.97
N ASP A 207 7.31 6.12 6.00
CA ASP A 207 5.86 6.23 5.95
C ASP A 207 5.45 7.70 6.01
N GLY A 208 4.76 8.16 4.97
CA GLY A 208 4.49 9.57 4.75
C GLY A 208 3.25 9.85 3.91
N GLU A 209 2.99 11.14 3.72
CA GLU A 209 1.93 11.65 2.86
C GLU A 209 2.56 12.48 1.75
N ILE A 210 2.27 12.16 0.49
CA ILE A 210 2.60 13.07 -0.62
C ILE A 210 1.60 14.21 -0.60
N MET A 211 2.15 15.42 -0.67
CA MET A 211 1.44 16.69 -0.70
C MET A 211 1.86 17.48 -1.94
N SER A 212 1.03 18.44 -2.33
CA SER A 212 1.26 19.43 -3.37
C SER A 212 0.49 20.69 -2.96
N ASP A 213 0.78 21.82 -3.59
CA ASP A 213 0.09 23.08 -3.33
C ASP A 213 -1.41 22.99 -3.67
N ASP A 214 -1.82 22.09 -4.58
CA ASP A 214 -3.21 21.81 -4.91
C ASP A 214 -3.52 20.30 -4.83
N PHE A 215 -4.26 19.91 -3.80
CA PHE A 215 -4.69 18.52 -3.59
C PHE A 215 -5.54 17.96 -4.75
N GLN A 216 -6.42 18.76 -5.35
CA GLN A 216 -7.24 18.30 -6.48
C GLN A 216 -6.39 18.09 -7.73
N ALA A 217 -5.38 18.94 -7.94
CA ALA A 217 -4.38 18.71 -8.99
C ALA A 217 -3.59 17.43 -8.71
N LEU A 218 -3.09 17.25 -7.49
CA LEU A 218 -2.34 16.05 -7.09
C LEU A 218 -3.09 14.77 -7.43
N MET A 219 -4.37 14.68 -7.05
CA MET A 219 -5.19 13.49 -7.30
C MET A 219 -5.34 13.14 -8.79
N LYS A 220 -5.34 14.14 -9.69
CA LYS A 220 -5.36 13.92 -11.15
C LYS A 220 -4.03 13.38 -11.65
N GLN A 221 -2.91 13.77 -11.02
CA GLN A 221 -1.57 13.41 -11.46
C GLN A 221 -1.14 12.03 -10.92
N VAL A 222 -1.54 11.66 -9.70
CA VAL A 222 -1.12 10.43 -9.00
C VAL A 222 -1.30 9.14 -9.84
N TYR A 223 -2.38 9.06 -10.62
CA TYR A 223 -2.70 7.88 -11.45
C TYR A 223 -2.61 8.13 -12.96
N ARG A 224 -2.08 9.28 -13.37
CA ARG A 224 -1.94 9.62 -14.79
C ARG A 224 -0.94 8.65 -15.45
N LYS A 225 -1.26 8.18 -16.66
CA LYS A 225 -0.44 7.16 -17.36
C LYS A 225 0.80 7.74 -18.05
N SER A 226 0.78 9.03 -18.38
CA SER A 226 1.87 9.73 -19.09
C SER A 226 1.75 11.25 -18.88
N GLY A 227 2.89 11.94 -18.81
CA GLY A 227 2.95 13.40 -18.68
C GLY A 227 2.36 13.89 -17.37
N ALA A 228 2.64 13.19 -16.26
CA ALA A 228 2.26 13.68 -14.94
C ALA A 228 3.15 14.87 -14.59
N GLU A 229 2.53 15.96 -14.15
CA GLU A 229 3.21 17.17 -13.67
C GLU A 229 3.16 17.12 -12.15
N THR A 230 4.30 16.85 -11.52
CA THR A 230 4.39 16.53 -10.09
C THR A 230 5.64 17.13 -9.43
N ASP A 231 6.31 18.06 -10.12
CA ASP A 231 7.59 18.63 -9.68
C ASP A 231 7.45 19.45 -8.39
N ASP A 232 6.24 19.95 -8.11
CA ASP A 232 5.86 20.66 -6.88
C ASP A 232 5.56 19.71 -5.71
N ALA A 233 5.34 18.42 -5.99
CA ALA A 233 4.96 17.46 -4.97
C ALA A 233 6.13 17.20 -4.00
N TYR A 234 5.82 17.08 -2.71
CA TYR A 234 6.80 16.71 -1.68
C TYR A 234 6.24 15.60 -0.79
N LEU A 235 7.14 14.83 -0.17
CA LEU A 235 6.78 13.76 0.75
C LEU A 235 6.94 14.25 2.20
N ALA A 236 5.83 14.34 2.94
CA ALA A 236 5.82 14.62 4.37
C ALA A 236 5.89 13.30 5.16
N LEU A 237 7.06 12.97 5.73
CA LEU A 237 7.30 11.75 6.50
C LEU A 237 6.90 11.91 7.97
N PHE A 238 6.15 10.94 8.50
CA PHE A 238 5.70 10.93 9.90
C PHE A 238 6.03 9.66 10.67
N ASP A 239 6.54 8.61 10.01
CA ASP A 239 7.04 7.40 10.69
C ASP A 239 8.12 6.70 9.84
N LEU A 240 8.89 5.83 10.47
CA LEU A 240 9.81 4.92 9.80
C LEU A 240 9.91 3.60 10.54
N LEU A 241 10.33 2.56 9.84
CA LEU A 241 10.73 1.29 10.46
C LEU A 241 11.66 0.50 9.54
N PRO A 242 12.48 -0.41 10.10
CA PRO A 242 13.26 -1.36 9.29
C PRO A 242 12.38 -2.22 8.38
N LEU A 243 12.91 -2.56 7.19
CA LEU A 243 12.19 -3.37 6.20
C LEU A 243 11.85 -4.78 6.69
N ASP A 244 12.72 -5.41 7.48
CA ASP A 244 12.44 -6.71 8.10
C ASP A 244 11.27 -6.61 9.10
N GLU A 245 11.19 -5.54 9.88
CA GLU A 245 10.09 -5.29 10.81
C GLU A 245 8.77 -5.00 10.10
N PHE A 246 8.81 -4.25 8.98
CA PHE A 246 7.64 -4.04 8.13
C PHE A 246 7.12 -5.35 7.54
N ASN A 247 8.02 -6.21 7.03
CA ASN A 247 7.67 -7.52 6.48
C ASN A 247 7.09 -8.47 7.56
N ASN A 248 7.59 -8.35 8.80
CA ASN A 248 7.04 -9.07 9.96
C ASN A 248 5.73 -8.45 10.50
N GLY A 249 5.32 -7.29 9.99
CA GLY A 249 4.09 -6.63 10.33
C GLY A 249 4.06 -5.92 11.69
N LYS A 250 5.21 -5.78 12.35
CA LYS A 250 5.32 -5.15 13.67
C LYS A 250 6.71 -4.57 13.93
N SER A 251 6.74 -3.36 14.48
CA SER A 251 7.99 -2.73 14.95
C SER A 251 8.41 -3.21 16.34
N LYS A 252 9.72 -3.26 16.56
CA LYS A 252 10.33 -3.47 17.90
C LYS A 252 10.42 -2.17 18.71
N LEU A 253 10.41 -1.03 18.04
CA LEU A 253 10.46 0.31 18.66
C LEU A 253 9.06 0.89 18.84
N ASN A 254 8.85 1.61 19.94
CA ASN A 254 7.64 2.35 20.21
C ASN A 254 7.54 3.61 19.32
N THR A 255 6.43 4.35 19.42
CA THR A 255 6.16 5.50 18.54
C THR A 255 7.16 6.64 18.75
N LEU A 256 7.49 6.94 20.01
CA LEU A 256 8.45 8.01 20.30
C LEU A 256 9.87 7.67 19.81
N GLU A 257 10.29 6.41 19.95
CA GLU A 257 11.60 5.94 19.49
C GLU A 257 11.73 6.00 17.97
N ARG A 258 10.72 5.53 17.23
CA ARG A 258 10.70 5.64 15.76
C ARG A 258 10.68 7.09 15.30
N LYS A 259 9.93 7.95 15.98
CA LYS A 259 9.91 9.39 15.68
C LYS A 259 11.30 10.01 15.86
N LYS A 260 11.97 9.73 16.98
CA LYS A 260 13.35 10.18 17.22
C LYS A 260 14.34 9.65 16.18
N GLN A 261 14.16 8.44 15.68
CA GLN A 261 14.99 7.92 14.58
C GLN A 261 14.73 8.69 13.28
N LEU A 262 13.47 9.02 12.99
CA LEU A 262 13.10 9.82 11.83
C LEU A 262 13.63 11.25 11.92
N ASP A 263 13.59 11.85 13.10
CA ASP A 263 14.15 13.20 13.34
C ASP A 263 15.65 13.23 13.04
N LYS A 264 16.41 12.23 13.51
CA LYS A 264 17.85 12.11 13.20
C LYS A 264 18.09 11.92 11.70
N LEU A 265 17.26 11.09 11.07
CA LEU A 265 17.37 10.82 9.63
C LEU A 265 17.02 12.05 8.78
N SER A 266 16.25 13.00 9.33
CA SER A 266 15.83 14.21 8.63
C SER A 266 16.99 15.12 8.23
N GLU A 267 18.14 15.00 8.87
CA GLU A 267 19.38 15.71 8.48
C GLU A 267 19.85 15.34 7.06
N SER A 268 19.44 14.16 6.55
CA SER A 268 19.76 13.69 5.20
C SER A 268 18.67 14.01 4.17
N PHE A 269 17.58 14.67 4.57
CA PHE A 269 16.45 14.95 3.68
C PHE A 269 16.80 16.04 2.66
N GLN A 270 16.43 15.78 1.41
CA GLN A 270 16.42 16.80 0.38
C GLN A 270 15.15 17.67 0.49
N SER A 271 15.10 18.78 -0.25
CA SER A 271 13.99 19.75 -0.19
C SER A 271 12.60 19.17 -0.46
N CYS A 272 12.50 18.12 -1.28
CA CYS A 272 11.25 17.44 -1.59
C CYS A 272 10.81 16.42 -0.52
N ILE A 273 11.59 16.23 0.55
CA ILE A 273 11.28 15.36 1.69
C ILE A 273 11.20 16.23 2.94
N LYS A 274 10.06 16.22 3.62
CA LYS A 274 9.81 17.03 4.82
C LYS A 274 9.49 16.13 6.00
N LEU A 275 9.99 16.51 7.17
CA LEU A 275 9.59 15.89 8.43
C LEU A 275 8.26 16.49 8.88
N VAL A 276 7.32 15.65 9.30
CA VAL A 276 6.09 16.13 9.95
C VAL A 276 6.39 16.52 11.39
N ASP A 277 6.19 17.80 11.71
CA ASP A 277 6.30 18.32 13.08
C ASP A 277 5.32 17.65 14.04
N TYR A 278 5.75 17.55 15.30
CA TYR A 278 4.94 16.98 16.36
C TYR A 278 5.15 17.69 17.70
N VAL A 279 4.14 17.61 18.56
CA VAL A 279 4.21 18.06 19.95
C VAL A 279 3.88 16.89 20.87
N ILE A 280 4.62 16.73 21.96
CA ILE A 280 4.27 15.74 22.99
C ILE A 280 3.34 16.43 24.00
N LEU A 281 2.11 15.93 24.10
CA LEU A 281 1.13 16.40 25.07
C LEU A 281 0.80 15.29 26.05
N ASN A 282 0.74 15.63 27.33
CA ASN A 282 0.17 14.75 28.34
C ASN A 282 -1.33 15.02 28.45
N PHE A 283 -2.16 14.06 28.02
CA PHE A 283 -3.62 14.18 28.05
C PHE A 283 -4.24 13.93 29.43
N ASP A 284 -3.43 13.51 30.41
CA ASP A 284 -3.86 13.44 31.81
C ASP A 284 -3.79 14.82 32.51
N ASP A 285 -3.13 15.80 31.87
CA ASP A 285 -2.99 17.17 32.37
C ASP A 285 -3.92 18.14 31.62
N GLU A 286 -4.47 19.14 32.32
CA GLU A 286 -5.37 20.15 31.73
C GLU A 286 -4.65 20.99 30.65
N SER A 287 -3.40 21.34 30.88
CA SER A 287 -2.57 22.10 29.93
C SER A 287 -2.34 21.38 28.60
N GLY A 288 -2.30 20.04 28.60
CA GLY A 288 -2.22 19.23 27.39
C GLY A 288 -3.51 19.33 26.57
N ASN A 289 -4.67 19.29 27.23
CA ASN A 289 -5.98 19.43 26.59
C ASN A 289 -6.18 20.83 26.00
N ASP A 290 -5.74 21.88 26.69
CA ASP A 290 -5.78 23.25 26.20
C ASP A 290 -4.92 23.45 24.94
N THR A 291 -3.70 22.91 24.98
CA THR A 291 -2.77 22.98 23.84
C THR A 291 -3.33 22.21 22.65
N PHE A 292 -3.89 21.02 22.88
CA PHE A 292 -4.56 20.24 21.84
C PHE A 292 -5.71 21.02 21.18
N THR A 293 -6.54 21.69 21.99
CA THR A 293 -7.67 22.49 21.48
C THR A 293 -7.19 23.63 20.58
N LYS A 294 -6.10 24.32 20.96
CA LYS A 294 -5.48 25.37 20.14
C LYS A 294 -4.93 24.82 18.83
N MET A 295 -4.18 23.72 18.89
CA MET A 295 -3.65 23.05 17.69
C MET A 295 -4.76 22.58 16.75
N ASN A 296 -5.89 22.11 17.27
CA ASN A 296 -7.01 21.65 16.45
C ASN A 296 -7.67 22.80 15.69
N LYS A 297 -7.78 23.97 16.33
CA LYS A 297 -8.24 25.20 15.66
C LYS A 297 -7.23 25.68 14.61
N GLU A 298 -5.95 25.70 14.95
CA GLU A 298 -4.88 26.07 14.03
C GLU A 298 -4.81 25.14 12.81
N ALA A 299 -5.03 23.83 13.01
CA ALA A 299 -5.07 22.85 11.94
C ALA A 299 -6.12 23.22 10.88
N LEU A 300 -7.33 23.58 11.34
CA LEU A 300 -8.41 24.05 10.48
C LEU A 300 -8.07 25.35 9.75
N ASP A 301 -7.56 26.34 10.48
CA ASP A 301 -7.23 27.66 9.93
C ASP A 301 -6.14 27.56 8.85
N LYS A 302 -5.22 26.59 8.98
CA LYS A 302 -4.16 26.29 8.01
C LYS A 302 -4.57 25.30 6.91
N GLY A 303 -5.81 24.82 6.91
CA GLY A 303 -6.33 23.92 5.87
C GLY A 303 -5.88 22.45 5.99
N TYR A 304 -5.36 22.03 7.14
CA TYR A 304 -5.13 20.61 7.42
C TYR A 304 -6.48 19.87 7.64
N GLU A 305 -6.50 18.55 7.41
CA GLU A 305 -7.70 17.74 7.61
C GLU A 305 -8.08 17.60 9.09
N GLY A 306 -7.14 17.88 9.99
CA GLY A 306 -7.30 17.76 11.45
C GLY A 306 -5.99 17.42 12.13
N LEU A 307 -6.04 16.57 13.16
CA LEU A 307 -4.89 16.14 13.94
C LEU A 307 -4.78 14.61 14.00
N MET A 308 -3.55 14.13 14.13
CA MET A 308 -3.20 12.76 14.46
C MET A 308 -2.69 12.70 15.89
N ILE A 309 -3.23 11.78 16.70
CA ILE A 309 -2.80 11.50 18.07
C ILE A 309 -2.22 10.11 18.11
N LYS A 310 -0.99 9.97 18.62
CA LYS A 310 -0.26 8.71 18.71
C LYS A 310 0.24 8.50 20.14
N PRO A 311 -0.30 7.55 20.93
CA PRO A 311 0.24 7.25 22.25
C PRO A 311 1.73 6.85 22.17
N SER A 312 2.58 7.46 23.00
CA SER A 312 4.05 7.40 22.83
C SER A 312 4.60 5.97 22.89
N GLU A 313 4.05 5.16 23.80
CA GLU A 313 4.53 3.80 24.10
C GLU A 313 3.94 2.72 23.19
N ASN A 314 3.04 3.08 22.26
CA ASN A 314 2.46 2.10 21.35
C ASN A 314 3.42 1.76 20.19
N TYR A 315 3.35 0.52 19.74
CA TYR A 315 4.17 -0.02 18.65
C TYR A 315 3.45 0.08 17.31
N TYR A 316 4.22 0.17 16.23
CA TYR A 316 3.69 0.03 14.88
C TYR A 316 3.22 -1.41 14.66
N GLU A 317 2.02 -1.56 14.10
CA GLU A 317 1.46 -2.84 13.66
C GLU A 317 0.82 -2.64 12.28
N SER A 318 1.12 -3.52 11.31
CA SER A 318 0.60 -3.46 9.93
C SER A 318 -0.88 -3.84 9.84
N LYS A 319 -1.73 -3.11 10.56
CA LYS A 319 -3.19 -3.24 10.63
C LYS A 319 -3.80 -1.94 11.13
N ARG A 320 -5.13 -1.88 11.19
CA ARG A 320 -5.80 -0.80 11.92
C ARG A 320 -5.52 -0.93 13.42
N SER A 321 -4.97 0.10 14.05
CA SER A 321 -4.53 0.07 15.44
C SER A 321 -4.90 1.36 16.19
N HIS A 322 -5.09 1.24 17.50
CA HIS A 322 -5.25 2.39 18.40
C HIS A 322 -3.91 3.11 18.67
N ALA A 323 -2.80 2.60 18.13
CA ALA A 323 -1.52 3.30 18.09
C ALA A 323 -1.61 4.61 17.32
N TRP A 324 -2.53 4.73 16.34
CA TRP A 324 -2.84 5.99 15.67
C TRP A 324 -4.34 6.29 15.75
N LEU A 325 -4.65 7.50 16.18
CA LEU A 325 -6.00 8.03 16.28
C LEU A 325 -6.07 9.32 15.46
N LYS A 326 -7.05 9.44 14.57
CA LYS A 326 -7.31 10.68 13.84
C LYS A 326 -8.45 11.43 14.50
N ILE A 327 -8.27 12.74 14.67
CA ILE A 327 -9.33 13.67 15.06
C ILE A 327 -9.58 14.57 13.86
N LYS A 328 -10.81 14.54 13.37
CA LYS A 328 -11.27 15.46 12.34
C LYS A 328 -12.37 16.33 12.93
N PRO A 329 -12.35 17.64 12.65
CA PRO A 329 -13.56 18.43 12.80
C PRO A 329 -14.61 17.92 11.81
N PHE A 330 -15.85 17.89 12.25
CA PHE A 330 -16.99 17.74 11.35
C PHE A 330 -17.72 19.08 11.36
N ILE A 331 -18.12 19.52 10.17
CA ILE A 331 -19.11 20.58 10.02
C ILE A 331 -20.45 19.92 9.80
N GLU A 332 -21.49 20.48 10.41
CA GLU A 332 -22.86 20.14 10.09
C GLU A 332 -23.45 21.31 9.32
N VAL A 333 -23.98 21.03 8.14
CA VAL A 333 -24.62 22.02 7.27
C VAL A 333 -26.04 21.57 6.98
N THR A 334 -26.99 22.51 6.93
CA THR A 334 -28.39 22.18 6.60
C THR A 334 -28.66 22.48 5.14
N LEU A 335 -28.81 21.42 4.33
CA LEU A 335 -29.06 21.54 2.89
C LEU A 335 -30.45 21.02 2.50
N LYS A 336 -30.97 21.49 1.37
CA LYS A 336 -32.25 21.05 0.81
C LYS A 336 -32.03 19.80 -0.06
N ILE A 337 -32.87 18.79 0.10
CA ILE A 337 -32.90 17.63 -0.81
C ILE A 337 -33.53 18.06 -2.13
N ILE A 338 -32.80 17.86 -3.22
CA ILE A 338 -33.21 18.18 -4.60
C ILE A 338 -33.66 16.95 -5.35
N SER A 339 -33.02 15.81 -5.11
CA SER A 339 -33.44 14.55 -5.72
C SER A 339 -33.03 13.36 -4.87
N ILE A 340 -33.68 12.23 -5.15
CA ILE A 340 -33.40 10.94 -4.53
C ILE A 340 -32.81 10.03 -5.61
N GLN A 341 -31.64 9.46 -5.35
CA GLN A 341 -30.99 8.51 -6.25
C GLN A 341 -31.19 7.09 -5.73
N GLU A 342 -31.60 6.19 -6.63
CA GLU A 342 -31.73 4.77 -6.35
C GLU A 342 -30.36 4.12 -6.16
N GLY A 343 -30.26 3.17 -5.23
CA GLY A 343 -29.04 2.42 -4.98
C GLY A 343 -28.70 1.46 -6.13
N THR A 344 -27.40 1.24 -6.36
CA THR A 344 -26.93 0.26 -7.36
C THR A 344 -26.60 -1.11 -6.72
N GLY A 345 -26.59 -2.18 -7.53
CA GLY A 345 -26.16 -3.51 -7.10
C GLY A 345 -27.08 -4.11 -6.03
N LYS A 346 -26.52 -4.49 -4.87
CA LYS A 346 -27.31 -5.05 -3.74
C LYS A 346 -28.34 -4.07 -3.14
N HIS A 347 -28.27 -2.80 -3.53
CA HIS A 347 -29.18 -1.74 -3.10
C HIS A 347 -30.18 -1.31 -4.20
N ALA A 348 -30.25 -2.04 -5.32
CA ALA A 348 -31.30 -1.84 -6.32
C ALA A 348 -32.70 -1.95 -5.68
N GLY A 349 -33.61 -1.06 -6.07
CA GLY A 349 -34.95 -0.90 -5.51
C GLY A 349 -35.00 -0.19 -4.15
N LYS A 350 -33.89 0.38 -3.67
CA LYS A 350 -33.79 1.07 -2.37
C LYS A 350 -33.20 2.47 -2.52
N LEU A 351 -33.42 3.33 -1.51
CA LEU A 351 -32.75 4.62 -1.38
C LEU A 351 -31.23 4.43 -1.41
N GLY A 352 -30.54 5.07 -2.36
CA GLY A 352 -29.09 5.07 -2.50
C GLY A 352 -28.46 6.33 -1.91
N ALA A 353 -28.82 7.50 -2.44
CA ALA A 353 -28.27 8.78 -2.00
C ALA A 353 -29.30 9.92 -2.14
N PHE A 354 -29.07 11.02 -1.42
CA PHE A 354 -29.74 12.29 -1.67
C PHE A 354 -28.80 13.19 -2.49
N GLN A 355 -29.34 13.84 -3.52
CA GLN A 355 -28.71 15.04 -4.06
C GLN A 355 -29.22 16.22 -3.25
N VAL A 356 -28.31 17.04 -2.74
CA VAL A 356 -28.62 18.16 -1.86
C VAL A 356 -27.97 19.44 -2.38
N GLU A 357 -28.64 20.58 -2.21
CA GLU A 357 -28.09 21.90 -2.53
C GLU A 357 -28.50 22.91 -1.44
N GLY A 358 -27.72 23.98 -1.26
CA GLY A 358 -28.07 25.04 -0.31
C GLY A 358 -26.92 25.99 0.00
N THR A 359 -27.26 27.12 0.63
CA THR A 359 -26.27 28.05 1.18
C THR A 359 -26.24 27.89 2.69
N ASP A 360 -25.06 27.67 3.24
CA ASP A 360 -24.81 27.55 4.69
C ASP A 360 -23.57 28.39 5.02
N ASP A 361 -23.67 29.27 6.02
CA ASP A 361 -22.65 30.27 6.40
C ASP A 361 -22.05 31.06 5.21
N GLY A 362 -22.90 31.46 4.27
CA GLY A 362 -22.50 32.26 3.10
C GLY A 362 -21.74 31.50 2.02
N LYS A 363 -21.57 30.17 2.17
CA LYS A 363 -21.00 29.29 1.15
C LYS A 363 -22.11 28.47 0.49
N PHE A 364 -22.11 28.43 -0.85
CA PHE A 364 -23.04 27.61 -1.61
C PHE A 364 -22.46 26.20 -1.83
N PHE A 365 -23.28 25.19 -1.57
CA PHE A 365 -22.99 23.77 -1.77
C PHE A 365 -23.95 23.22 -2.83
N HIS A 366 -23.42 22.52 -3.83
CA HIS A 366 -24.17 21.86 -4.91
C HIS A 366 -23.63 20.45 -5.17
#